data_AF-A0A1G0ERE3-F1
#
_entry.id   AF-A0A1G0ERE3-F1
#
_cell.length_a   1.000
_cell.length_b   1.000
_cell.length_c   1.000
_cell.angle_alpha   90.00
_cell.angle_beta   90.00
_cell.angle_gamma   90.00
#
_symmetry.space_group_name_H-M   'P 1'
#
loop_
_entity.id
_entity.type
_entity.pdbx_description
1 polymer ?
#
loop_
_entity_poly.entity_id
_entity_poly.type
_entity_poly.pdbx_seq_one_letter_code
_entity_poly.pdbx_strand_id
1 'polypeptide(L)'
;MPIESIPKFTTPAAKLWASIPSNSKKLLLSDVWCCKCRHEVTITNFSGAVKDGDLLLVGLCSECRGDVARLVETTQMTAVGLCSNMP
;
A
#
# COMPACT_ATOMS: atom_id res chain seq x y z
N MET A 1 0.74 12.14 21.66
CA MET A 1 1.33 11.48 20.48
C MET A 1 0.49 10.26 20.18
N PRO A 2 -0.25 10.18 19.06
CA PRO A 2 -1.00 8.98 18.76
C PRO A 2 -0.06 7.98 18.12
N ILE A 3 -0.07 6.77 18.68
CA ILE A 3 0.60 5.59 18.18
C ILE A 3 -0.07 5.33 16.82
N GLU A 4 0.58 5.77 15.74
CA GLU A 4 0.10 5.51 14.39
C GLU A 4 -0.05 4.01 14.26
N SER A 5 -1.30 3.60 14.03
CA SER A 5 -1.80 2.24 13.91
C SER A 5 -0.71 1.28 13.41
N ILE A 6 -0.30 0.33 14.26
CA ILE A 6 0.59 -0.76 13.84
C ILE A 6 -0.07 -1.42 12.63
N PRO A 7 0.52 -1.33 11.43
CA PRO A 7 -0.09 -1.88 10.25
C PRO A 7 -0.23 -3.39 10.46
N LYS A 8 -1.48 -3.89 10.35
CA LYS A 8 -1.77 -5.32 10.52
C LYS A 8 -1.24 -6.06 9.30
N PHE A 9 0.01 -6.50 9.40
CA PHE A 9 0.63 -7.36 8.39
C PHE A 9 0.43 -8.83 8.75
N THR A 10 0.15 -9.67 7.77
CA THR A 10 0.35 -11.12 7.95
C THR A 10 1.84 -11.41 8.13
N THR A 11 2.20 -12.51 8.80
CA THR A 11 3.61 -12.89 9.00
C THR A 11 4.46 -12.88 7.73
N PRO A 12 4.02 -13.47 6.59
CA PRO A 12 4.80 -13.40 5.35
C PRO A 12 4.85 -11.97 4.78
N ALA A 13 3.76 -11.20 4.89
CA ALA A 13 3.73 -9.82 4.41
C ALA A 13 4.66 -8.91 5.22
N ALA A 14 4.76 -9.12 6.54
CA ALA A 14 5.68 -8.39 7.41
C ALA A 14 7.14 -8.64 7.04
N LYS A 15 7.50 -9.87 6.64
CA LYS A 15 8.85 -10.19 6.16
C LYS A 15 9.19 -9.47 4.86
N LEU A 16 8.28 -9.49 3.87
CA LEU A 16 8.45 -8.75 2.61
C LEU A 16 8.50 -7.24 2.84
N TRP A 17 7.62 -6.73 3.70
CA TRP A 17 7.64 -5.31 4.06
C TRP A 17 8.94 -4.93 4.78
N ALA A 18 9.49 -5.80 5.63
CA ALA A 18 10.75 -5.56 6.33
C ALA A 18 11.97 -5.52 5.38
N SER A 19 11.97 -6.31 4.31
CA SER A 19 13.09 -6.35 3.34
C SER A 19 13.15 -5.11 2.43
N ILE A 20 12.07 -4.34 2.30
CA ILE A 20 12.05 -3.11 1.51
C ILE A 20 12.84 -2.01 2.25
N PRO A 21 13.72 -1.24 1.59
CA PRO A 21 14.41 -0.09 2.21
C PRO A 21 13.43 1.00 2.66
N SER A 22 13.74 1.69 3.76
CA SER A 22 12.88 2.74 4.34
C SER A 22 12.52 3.87 3.35
N ASN A 23 13.45 4.26 2.47
CA ASN A 23 13.19 5.25 1.42
C ASN A 23 12.15 4.75 0.41
N SER A 24 12.28 3.49 -0.04
CA SER A 24 11.30 2.86 -0.93
C SER A 24 9.94 2.72 -0.26
N LYS A 25 9.88 2.38 1.04
CA LYS A 25 8.61 2.34 1.78
C LYS A 25 7.91 3.70 1.76
N LYS A 26 8.62 4.79 1.99
CA LYS A 26 8.02 6.14 1.95
C LYS A 26 7.38 6.41 0.60
N LEU A 27 8.11 6.13 -0.49
CA LEU A 27 7.59 6.30 -1.85
C LEU A 27 6.36 5.43 -2.11
N LEU A 28 6.40 4.15 -1.74
CA LEU A 28 5.26 3.23 -1.89
C LEU A 28 4.01 3.68 -1.13
N LEU A 29 4.19 4.38 0.00
CA LEU A 29 3.08 4.91 0.80
C LEU A 29 2.58 6.26 0.30
N SER A 30 3.43 7.11 -0.28
CA SER A 30 3.06 8.44 -0.80
C SER A 30 2.59 8.44 -2.26
N ASP A 31 2.88 7.37 -3.00
CA ASP A 31 2.55 7.18 -4.41
C ASP A 31 1.42 6.15 -4.56
N VAL A 32 0.29 6.37 -3.90
CA VAL A 32 -0.88 5.49 -4.00
C VAL A 32 -1.97 6.18 -4.78
N TRP A 33 -2.36 5.62 -5.91
CA TRP A 33 -3.43 6.19 -6.72
C TRP A 33 -4.79 6.07 -6.01
N CYS A 34 -5.49 7.19 -5.82
CA CYS A 34 -6.85 7.20 -5.31
C CYS A 34 -7.84 7.43 -6.46
N CYS A 35 -8.66 6.42 -6.78
CA CYS A 35 -9.62 6.55 -7.89
C CYS A 35 -10.70 7.64 -7.61
N LYS A 36 -10.94 8.04 -6.34
CA LYS A 36 -11.84 9.15 -5.97
C LYS A 36 -11.21 10.53 -6.13
N CYS A 37 -9.97 10.72 -5.67
CA CYS A 37 -9.25 12.00 -5.80
C CYS A 37 -8.72 12.20 -7.23
N ARG A 38 -8.49 11.10 -7.97
CA ARG A 38 -7.94 11.05 -9.33
C ARG A 38 -6.50 11.56 -9.42
N HIS A 39 -5.73 11.35 -8.36
CA HIS A 39 -4.28 11.58 -8.32
C HIS A 39 -3.63 10.68 -7.26
N GLU A 40 -2.30 10.72 -7.21
CA GLU A 40 -1.46 10.07 -6.21
C GLU A 40 -1.66 10.72 -4.84
N VAL A 41 -1.89 9.90 -3.83
CA VAL A 41 -2.11 10.30 -2.45
C VAL A 41 -1.26 9.47 -1.51
N THR A 42 -1.20 9.90 -0.25
CA THR A 42 -0.62 9.09 0.82
C THR A 42 -1.65 8.11 1.39
N ILE A 43 -1.25 6.85 1.55
CA ILE A 43 -2.06 5.83 2.23
C ILE A 43 -1.90 5.95 3.75
N THR A 44 -3.01 5.83 4.46
CA THR A 44 -3.09 5.90 5.92
C THR A 44 -3.84 4.70 6.47
N ASN A 45 -3.59 4.35 7.74
CA ASN A 45 -4.25 3.23 8.42
C ASN A 45 -4.21 1.93 7.59
N PHE A 46 -3.05 1.62 7.03
CA PHE A 46 -2.91 0.51 6.10
C PHE A 46 -2.59 -0.81 6.80
N SER A 47 -2.93 -1.88 6.11
CA SER A 47 -2.62 -3.26 6.44
C SER A 47 -1.92 -3.90 5.25
N GLY A 48 -1.30 -5.06 5.44
CA GLY A 48 -0.68 -5.77 4.33
C GLY A 48 -0.84 -7.27 4.39
N ALA A 49 -1.08 -7.85 3.22
CA ALA A 49 -1.22 -9.28 3.03
C ALA A 49 -0.38 -9.72 1.82
N VAL A 50 -0.03 -11.00 1.78
CA VAL A 50 0.57 -11.58 0.58
C VAL A 50 -0.56 -12.06 -0.31
N LYS A 51 -0.54 -11.65 -1.57
CA LYS A 51 -1.46 -12.09 -2.61
C LYS A 51 -0.64 -12.55 -3.80
N ASP A 52 -0.80 -13.81 -4.19
CA ASP A 52 -0.11 -14.42 -5.34
C ASP A 52 1.43 -14.31 -5.30
N GLY A 53 2.01 -14.22 -4.09
CA GLY A 53 3.45 -14.07 -3.86
C GLY A 53 3.93 -12.62 -3.68
N ASP A 54 3.07 -11.64 -3.97
CA ASP A 54 3.39 -10.21 -3.87
C ASP A 54 2.74 -9.55 -2.65
N LEU A 55 3.28 -8.40 -2.26
CA LEU A 55 2.81 -7.66 -1.09
C LEU A 55 1.69 -6.70 -1.48
N LEU A 56 0.46 -6.99 -1.06
CA LEU A 56 -0.67 -6.10 -1.21
C LEU A 56 -0.83 -5.22 0.03
N LEU A 57 -0.76 -3.91 -0.14
CA LEU A 57 -1.08 -2.90 0.87
C LEU A 57 -2.51 -2.40 0.67
N VAL A 58 -3.32 -2.38 1.72
CA VAL A 58 -4.70 -1.88 1.69
C VAL A 58 -4.93 -0.94 2.86
N GLY A 59 -5.52 0.22 2.59
CA GLY A 59 -5.71 1.27 3.58
C GLY A 59 -6.62 2.38 3.07
N LEU A 60 -6.47 3.57 3.65
CA LEU A 60 -7.34 4.72 3.40
C LEU A 60 -6.57 5.88 2.78
N CYS A 61 -7.19 6.56 1.82
CA CYS A 61 -6.71 7.82 1.28
C CYS A 61 -6.58 8.88 2.39
N SER A 62 -5.45 9.58 2.45
CA SER A 62 -5.22 10.67 3.40
C SER A 62 -6.21 11.83 3.27
N GLU A 63 -6.77 12.04 2.07
CA GLU A 63 -7.62 13.19 1.77
C GLU A 63 -9.11 12.86 1.85
N CYS A 64 -9.58 11.92 1.03
CA CYS A 64 -11.01 11.59 0.96
C CYS A 64 -11.41 10.43 1.88
N ARG A 65 -10.45 9.81 2.59
CA ARG A 65 -10.67 8.64 3.46
C ARG A 65 -11.31 7.43 2.76
N GLY A 66 -11.31 7.42 1.42
CA GLY A 66 -11.76 6.30 0.61
C GLY A 66 -10.77 5.15 0.63
N ASP A 67 -11.26 3.94 0.34
CA ASP A 67 -10.42 2.75 0.25
C ASP A 67 -9.43 2.87 -0.91
N VAL A 68 -8.17 2.57 -0.62
CA VAL A 68 -7.08 2.53 -1.59
C VAL A 68 -6.24 1.28 -1.37
N ALA A 69 -5.63 0.80 -2.45
CA ALA A 69 -4.74 -0.35 -2.41
C ALA A 69 -3.53 -0.13 -3.31
N ARG A 70 -2.38 -0.68 -2.91
CA ARG A 70 -1.15 -0.68 -3.70
C ARG A 70 -0.57 -2.09 -3.68
N LEU A 71 -0.37 -2.66 -4.85
CA LEU A 71 0.38 -3.90 -4.99
C LEU A 71 1.88 -3.54 -5.09
N VAL A 72 2.69 -4.25 -4.32
CA VAL A 72 4.14 -4.14 -4.32
C VAL A 72 4.66 -5.48 -4.83
N GLU A 73 5.00 -5.50 -6.10
CA GLU A 73 5.65 -6.65 -6.72
C GLU A 73 7.03 -6.82 -6.09
N THR A 74 7.25 -7.97 -5.47
CA THR A 74 8.55 -8.31 -4.88
C THR A 74 9.41 -9.13 -5.82
N THR A 75 8.80 -9.65 -6.89
CA THR A 75 9.46 -10.51 -7.89
C THR A 75 10.04 -9.73 -9.07
N GLN A 76 9.53 -8.54 -9.40
CA GLN A 76 10.12 -7.68 -10.42
C GLN A 76 9.94 -6.22 -10.02
N MET A 77 10.99 -5.44 -10.25
CA MET A 77 11.04 -4.01 -9.94
C MET A 77 10.23 -3.22 -10.98
N THR A 78 8.96 -3.58 -11.23
CA THR A 78 8.10 -2.88 -12.21
C THR A 78 6.58 -3.11 -11.97
N ALA A 79 5.98 -2.14 -11.27
CA ALA A 79 4.90 -1.31 -11.84
C ALA A 79 3.42 -1.50 -11.39
N VAL A 80 2.72 -0.38 -11.61
CA VAL A 80 1.28 -0.11 -11.83
C VAL A 80 0.27 -0.32 -10.70
N GLY A 81 -0.35 0.79 -10.31
CA GLY A 81 -1.53 0.84 -9.46
C GLY A 81 -2.72 0.12 -10.09
N LEU A 82 -3.29 -0.82 -9.35
CA LEU A 82 -4.48 -1.55 -9.75
C LEU A 82 -5.72 -0.91 -9.11
N CYS A 83 -6.41 -0.03 -9.84
CA CYS A 83 -7.85 0.19 -9.63
C CYS A 83 -8.58 -1.06 -10.17
N SER A 84 -8.60 -2.16 -9.43
CA SER A 84 -9.41 -3.35 -9.75
C SER A 84 -10.88 -3.12 -9.37
N ASN A 85 -11.59 -2.25 -10.10
CA ASN A 85 -13.03 -2.31 -10.37
C ASN A 85 -13.49 -0.97 -10.97
N MET A 86 -13.67 -0.97 -12.29
CA MET A 86 -14.43 0.05 -13.00
C MET A 86 -15.66 -0.66 -13.59
N PRO A 87 -16.90 -0.32 -13.18
CA PRO A 87 -18.07 -0.62 -13.99
C PRO A 87 -18.12 0.26 -15.24
#